data_AF-A0A2N5YRY5-F1
#
_entry.id   AF-A0A2N5YRY5-F1
#
_cell.length_a   1.000
_cell.length_b   1.000
_cell.length_c   1.000
_cell.angle_alpha   90.00
_cell.angle_beta   90.00
_cell.angle_gamma   90.00
#
_symmetry.space_group_name_H-M   'P 1'
#
loop_
_entity.id
_entity.type
_entity.pdbx_description
1 polymer ?
#
loop_
_entity_poly.entity_id
_entity_poly.type
_entity_poly.pdbx_seq_one_letter_code
_entity_poly.pdbx_strand_id
1 'polypeptide(L)'
;MTVYIYDMNGNCEDEQSFYVEVIESPNIKDLPDVSICGSYNFPTIGGTNLTGNKNFYSEPGGEGQILVSPITESQTVYMYDVNGDCESEESFFVEITNIHSVDDIADTLVCN
;
A
#
# COMPACT_ATOMS: atom_id res chain seq x y z
N MET A 1 -23.79 14.55 6.69
CA MET A 1 -24.56 15.74 7.14
C MET A 1 -25.39 16.25 5.97
N THR A 2 -26.55 16.86 6.23
CA THR A 2 -27.40 17.43 5.18
C THR A 2 -27.26 18.94 5.20
N VAL A 3 -26.95 19.53 4.06
CA VAL A 3 -26.84 20.98 3.87
C VAL A 3 -28.10 21.46 3.17
N TYR A 4 -28.66 22.57 3.65
CA TYR A 4 -29.86 23.20 3.11
C TYR A 4 -29.48 24.53 2.46
N ILE A 5 -30.03 24.78 1.27
CA ILE A 5 -29.95 26.05 0.56
C ILE A 5 -31.36 26.60 0.53
N TYR A 6 -31.53 27.80 1.05
CA TYR A 6 -32.82 28.49 1.14
C TYR A 6 -32.73 29.83 0.41
N ASP A 7 -33.69 30.11 -0.47
CA ASP A 7 -33.86 31.40 -1.13
C ASP A 7 -35.27 31.95 -0.88
N MET A 8 -35.38 33.26 -0.70
CA MET A 8 -36.64 33.95 -0.47
C MET A 8 -36.65 35.31 -1.18
N ASN A 9 -37.61 35.49 -2.09
CA ASN A 9 -37.89 36.77 -2.74
C ASN A 9 -39.35 37.18 -2.50
N GLY A 10 -39.56 38.03 -1.48
CA GLY A 10 -40.89 38.40 -1.03
C GLY A 10 -41.60 37.23 -0.35
N ASN A 11 -42.70 36.75 -0.93
CA ASN A 11 -43.45 35.58 -0.45
C ASN A 11 -43.13 34.29 -1.22
N CYS A 12 -42.18 34.34 -2.16
CA CYS A 12 -41.74 33.16 -2.90
C CYS A 12 -40.52 32.59 -2.18
N GLU A 13 -40.66 31.38 -1.65
CA GLU A 13 -39.59 30.63 -0.99
C GLU A 13 -39.25 29.37 -1.81
N ASP A 14 -37.97 29.05 -1.88
CA ASP A 14 -37.45 27.78 -2.40
C ASP A 14 -36.44 27.21 -1.41
N GLU A 15 -36.52 25.90 -1.18
CA GLU A 15 -35.57 25.18 -0.34
C GLU A 15 -35.08 23.94 -1.09
N GLN A 16 -33.77 23.80 -1.19
CA GLN A 16 -33.12 22.60 -1.69
C GLN A 16 -32.17 22.05 -0.64
N SER A 17 -31.97 20.74 -0.64
CA SER A 17 -31.01 20.10 0.24
C SER A 17 -30.18 19.07 -0.48
N PHE A 18 -28.98 18.85 0.01
CA PHE A 18 -28.07 17.82 -0.48
C PHE A 18 -27.33 17.17 0.68
N TYR A 19 -26.92 15.92 0.48
CA TYR A 19 -26.17 15.15 1.47
C TYR A 19 -24.67 15.30 1.24
N VAL A 20 -23.93 15.52 2.32
CA VAL A 20 -22.47 15.57 2.37
C VAL A 20 -21.98 14.46 3.29
N GLU A 21 -21.24 13.51 2.76
CA GLU A 21 -20.54 12.52 3.55
C GLU A 21 -19.10 12.97 3.81
N VAL A 22 -18.66 12.89 5.07
CA VAL A 22 -17.27 13.14 5.44
C VAL A 22 -16.70 11.80 5.87
N ILE A 23 -15.80 11.27 5.04
CA ILE A 23 -15.05 10.05 5.34
C ILE A 23 -13.64 10.42 5.75
N GLU A 24 -13.09 9.68 6.72
CA GLU A 24 -11.70 9.87 7.09
C GLU A 24 -10.80 9.26 6.03
N SER A 25 -9.88 10.08 5.49
CA SER A 25 -8.90 9.61 4.53
C SER A 25 -7.94 8.62 5.20
N PRO A 26 -7.64 7.49 4.54
CA PRO A 26 -6.60 6.60 5.02
C PRO A 26 -5.25 7.34 5.03
N ASN A 27 -4.36 6.91 5.91
CA ASN A 27 -2.98 7.39 5.93
C ASN A 27 -2.07 6.21 6.17
N ILE A 28 -1.38 5.77 5.12
CA ILE A 28 -0.40 4.70 5.18
C ILE A 28 0.89 5.24 5.80
N LYS A 29 1.46 4.45 6.71
CA LYS A 29 2.79 4.73 7.26
C LYS A 29 3.84 4.25 6.26
N ASP A 30 4.71 5.17 5.85
CA ASP A 30 5.85 4.87 5.01
C ASP A 30 6.77 3.77 5.59
N LEU A 31 7.34 2.98 4.69
CA LEU A 31 8.30 1.92 4.99
C LEU A 31 9.64 2.25 4.32
N PRO A 32 10.77 2.02 5.00
CA PRO A 32 12.07 2.25 4.39
C PRO A 32 12.38 1.20 3.32
N ASP A 33 13.22 1.57 2.36
CA ASP A 33 13.83 0.63 1.41
C ASP A 33 14.60 -0.47 2.15
N VAL A 34 14.58 -1.69 1.59
CA VAL A 34 15.22 -2.88 2.19
C VAL A 34 16.13 -3.56 1.18
N SER A 35 17.32 -3.96 1.62
CA SER A 35 18.22 -4.85 0.88
C SER A 35 18.40 -6.15 1.66
N ILE A 36 18.02 -7.28 1.05
CA ILE A 36 17.98 -8.60 1.67
C ILE A 36 18.47 -9.69 0.72
N CYS A 37 18.88 -10.84 1.26
CA CYS A 37 19.23 -12.00 0.48
C CYS A 37 18.05 -13.00 0.42
N GLY A 38 17.82 -13.59 -0.75
CA GLY A 38 16.86 -14.68 -0.94
C GLY A 38 15.42 -14.22 -1.15
N SER A 39 14.69 -13.86 -0.08
CA SER A 39 13.27 -13.50 -0.18
C SER A 39 12.85 -12.48 0.87
N TYR A 40 11.82 -11.69 0.57
CA TYR A 40 11.26 -10.69 1.46
C TYR A 40 9.82 -11.00 1.83
N ASN A 41 9.52 -11.02 3.14
CA ASN A 41 8.16 -11.14 3.63
C ASN A 41 7.59 -9.75 3.93
N PHE A 42 6.37 -9.49 3.47
CA PHE A 42 5.74 -8.21 3.71
C PHE A 42 5.38 -8.03 5.20
N PRO A 43 5.66 -6.86 5.80
CA PRO A 43 5.10 -6.51 7.09
C PRO A 43 3.60 -6.24 6.94
N THR A 44 2.89 -6.09 8.06
CA THR A 44 1.52 -5.57 8.02
C THR A 44 1.55 -4.10 7.61
N ILE A 45 0.66 -3.70 6.68
CA ILE A 45 0.47 -2.28 6.32
C ILE A 45 -0.08 -1.56 7.55
N GLY A 46 0.74 -0.68 8.13
CA GLY A 46 0.41 0.16 9.28
C GLY A 46 0.03 1.58 8.86
N GLY A 47 -0.58 2.34 9.77
CA GLY A 47 -1.12 3.66 9.46
C GLY A 47 -2.32 4.02 10.34
N THR A 48 -3.08 5.03 9.91
CA THR A 48 -4.34 5.46 10.55
C THR A 48 -5.49 5.43 9.54
N ASN A 49 -6.71 5.18 10.04
CA ASN A 49 -7.95 5.13 9.25
C ASN A 49 -7.90 4.14 8.07
N LEU A 50 -7.10 3.09 8.21
CA LEU A 50 -6.90 2.07 7.20
C LEU A 50 -8.11 1.15 7.10
N THR A 51 -8.44 0.74 5.87
CA THR A 51 -9.53 -0.18 5.59
C THR A 51 -9.07 -1.64 5.62
N GLY A 52 -10.03 -2.56 5.45
CA GLY A 52 -9.75 -3.98 5.23
C GLY A 52 -9.26 -4.31 3.82
N ASN A 53 -9.29 -3.35 2.88
CA ASN A 53 -9.01 -3.57 1.46
C ASN A 53 -7.56 -3.25 1.06
N LYS A 54 -6.78 -2.66 1.98
CA LYS A 54 -5.36 -2.35 1.73
C LYS A 54 -4.56 -3.57 1.30
N ASN A 55 -3.69 -3.38 0.31
CA ASN A 55 -2.84 -4.42 -0.23
C ASN A 55 -1.50 -3.87 -0.74
N PHE A 56 -0.59 -4.78 -1.06
CA PHE A 56 0.66 -4.47 -1.77
C PHE A 56 0.47 -4.69 -3.27
N TYR A 57 0.92 -3.75 -4.08
CA TYR A 57 0.74 -3.71 -5.53
C TYR A 57 2.07 -3.57 -6.27
N SER A 58 2.11 -4.06 -7.51
CA SER A 58 3.28 -3.94 -8.38
C SER A 58 3.37 -2.60 -9.11
N GLU A 59 2.28 -1.84 -9.19
CA GLU A 59 2.17 -0.57 -9.89
C GLU A 59 1.48 0.48 -9.00
N PRO A 60 1.73 1.78 -9.23
CA PRO A 60 1.08 2.87 -8.48
C PRO A 60 -0.42 2.95 -8.78
N GLY A 61 -1.16 3.59 -7.87
CA GLY A 61 -2.62 3.76 -7.94
C GLY A 61 -3.42 2.53 -7.54
N GLY A 62 -2.80 1.55 -6.87
CA GLY A 62 -3.46 0.27 -6.57
C GLY A 62 -3.72 -0.59 -7.82
N GLU A 63 -2.97 -0.35 -8.89
CA GLU A 63 -3.07 -1.06 -10.16
C GLU A 63 -2.09 -2.24 -10.24
N GLY A 64 -2.11 -2.96 -11.36
CA GLY A 64 -1.24 -4.10 -11.60
C GLY A 64 -1.62 -5.32 -10.76
N GLN A 65 -0.61 -6.10 -10.36
CA GLN A 65 -0.83 -7.32 -9.59
C GLN A 65 -0.77 -7.05 -8.09
N ILE A 66 -1.72 -7.61 -7.34
CA ILE A 66 -1.59 -7.76 -5.89
C ILE A 66 -0.42 -8.70 -5.60
N LEU A 67 0.57 -8.19 -4.87
CA LEU A 67 1.76 -8.93 -4.48
C LEU A 67 1.46 -9.79 -3.26
N VAL A 68 1.89 -11.05 -3.31
CA VAL A 68 1.74 -12.00 -2.21
C VAL A 68 3.11 -12.24 -1.60
N SER A 69 3.17 -12.20 -0.27
CA SER A 69 4.38 -12.50 0.48
C SER A 69 4.69 -14.01 0.44
N PRO A 70 5.97 -14.42 0.30
CA PRO A 70 7.14 -13.58 0.07
C PRO A 70 7.38 -13.28 -1.42
N ILE A 71 8.07 -12.16 -1.69
CA ILE A 71 8.64 -11.87 -3.01
C ILE A 71 10.10 -12.33 -3.09
N THR A 72 10.55 -12.70 -4.29
CA THR A 72 11.91 -13.20 -4.57
C THR A 72 12.65 -12.38 -5.63
N GLU A 73 11.99 -11.40 -6.22
CA GLU A 73 12.55 -10.49 -7.22
C GLU A 73 12.62 -9.07 -6.67
N SER A 74 13.68 -8.35 -7.03
CA SER A 74 13.83 -6.95 -6.66
C SER A 74 12.80 -6.10 -7.40
N GLN A 75 12.06 -5.28 -6.67
CA GLN A 75 11.04 -4.41 -7.27
C GLN A 75 10.66 -3.28 -6.31
N THR A 76 10.06 -2.23 -6.88
CA THR A 76 9.29 -1.26 -6.10
C THR A 76 7.94 -1.88 -5.72
N VAL A 77 7.56 -1.70 -4.47
CA VAL A 77 6.31 -2.20 -3.91
C VAL A 77 5.48 -1.01 -3.48
N TYR A 78 4.22 -0.96 -3.90
CA TYR A 78 3.27 0.09 -3.56
C TYR A 78 2.29 -0.42 -2.51
N MET A 79 2.19 0.26 -1.38
CA MET A 79 1.12 0.03 -0.40
C MET A 79 -0.01 0.98 -0.74
N TYR A 80 -1.20 0.45 -1.02
CA TYR A 80 -2.35 1.25 -1.42
C TYR A 80 -3.57 0.90 -0.58
N ASP A 81 -4.33 1.92 -0.18
CA ASP A 81 -5.60 1.80 0.52
C ASP A 81 -6.58 2.87 0.05
N VAL A 82 -7.85 2.49 -0.05
CA VAL A 82 -8.93 3.36 -0.51
C VAL A 82 -10.14 3.27 0.42
N ASN A 83 -10.63 4.43 0.84
CA ASN A 83 -11.86 4.59 1.61
C ASN A 83 -12.76 5.60 0.89
N GLY A 84 -13.80 5.11 0.21
CA GLY A 84 -14.63 5.94 -0.68
C GLY A 84 -13.79 6.59 -1.78
N ASP A 85 -13.81 7.91 -1.88
CA ASP A 85 -13.02 8.69 -2.83
C ASP A 85 -11.66 9.15 -2.27
N CYS A 86 -11.31 8.75 -1.04
CA CYS A 86 -10.04 9.10 -0.42
C CYS A 86 -9.06 7.93 -0.54
N GLU A 87 -7.92 8.18 -1.17
CA GLU A 87 -6.84 7.21 -1.33
C GLU A 87 -5.60 7.62 -0.54
N SER A 88 -4.81 6.62 -0.16
CA SER A 88 -3.46 6.81 0.38
C SER A 88 -2.54 5.76 -0.25
N GLU A 89 -1.35 6.22 -0.63
CA GLU A 89 -0.33 5.38 -1.21
C GLU A 89 1.03 5.75 -0.63
N GLU A 90 1.86 4.74 -0.36
CA GLU A 90 3.29 4.88 -0.08
C GLU A 90 4.04 3.77 -0.80
N SER A 91 5.32 3.99 -1.12
CA SER A 91 6.12 3.01 -1.87
C SER A 91 7.50 2.84 -1.28
N PHE A 92 8.04 1.64 -1.40
CA PHE A 92 9.41 1.33 -0.97
C PHE A 92 10.05 0.37 -1.95
N PHE A 93 11.38 0.44 -2.06
CA PHE A 93 12.14 -0.46 -2.90
C PHE A 93 12.65 -1.67 -2.12
N VAL A 94 12.45 -2.86 -2.67
CA VAL A 94 13.02 -4.10 -2.15
C VAL A 94 14.10 -4.57 -3.11
N GLU A 95 15.34 -4.57 -2.63
CA GLU A 95 16.48 -5.18 -3.31
C GLU A 95 16.71 -6.59 -2.79
N ILE A 96 16.56 -7.59 -3.66
CA ILE A 96 16.77 -9.01 -3.35
C ILE A 96 18.02 -9.51 -4.07
N THR A 97 19.05 -9.85 -3.29
CA THR A 97 20.26 -10.50 -3.79
C THR A 97 20.10 -12.01 -3.74
N ASN A 98 20.32 -12.68 -4.88
CA ASN A 98 20.30 -14.14 -4.92
C ASN A 98 21.40 -14.73 -4.03
N ILE A 99 21.02 -15.70 -3.20
CA ILE A 99 21.99 -16.51 -2.48
C ILE A 99 22.74 -17.37 -3.50
N HIS A 100 24.01 -17.07 -3.74
CA HIS A 100 24.86 -18.03 -4.43
C HIS A 100 25.05 -19.21 -3.49
N SER A 101 24.60 -20.40 -3.91
CA SER A 101 25.00 -21.63 -3.22
C SER A 101 26.51 -21.74 -3.34
N VAL A 102 27.22 -21.59 -2.23
CA VAL A 102 28.59 -22.07 -2.16
C VAL A 102 28.48 -23.58 -2.27
N ASP A 103 28.79 -24.12 -3.44
CA ASP A 103 28.94 -25.57 -3.62
C ASP A 103 29.93 -26.04 -2.56
N ASP A 104 29.50 -26.95 -1.69
CA ASP A 104 30.34 -27.52 -0.63
C ASP A 104 31.62 -28.06 -1.28
N ILE A 105 32.72 -27.32 -1.12
CA ILE A 105 34.01 -27.82 -1.57
C ILE A 105 34.37 -28.91 -0.57
N ALA A 106 34.31 -30.17 -1.02
CA ALA A 106 34.68 -31.31 -0.19
C ALA A 106 36.09 -31.12 0.38
N ASP A 107 36.23 -31.23 1.70
CA ASP A 107 37.53 -31.23 2.36
C ASP A 107 38.40 -32.35 1.78
N THR A 108 39.53 -31.98 1.18
CA THR A 108 40.48 -32.94 0.63
C THR A 108 41.58 -33.22 1.65
N LEU A 109 41.43 -34.35 2.37
CA LEU A 109 42.48 -34.88 3.23
C LEU A 109 43.49 -35.66 2.37
N VAL A 110 44.64 -35.06 2.08
CA VAL A 110 45.77 -35.72 1.42
C VAL A 110 46.74 -36.22 2.49
N CYS A 111 47.02 -37.52 2.51
CA CYS A 111 48.13 -38.11 3.24
C CYS A 111 49.23 -38.52 2.25
N ASN A 112 50.49 -38.21 2.58
CA ASN A 112 51.69 -38.69 1.88
C ASN A 112 52.08 -40.09 2.34
#